data_AF-A0A367RTZ8-F1
#
_entry.id   AF-A0A367RTZ8-F1
#
_cell.length_a   1.000
_cell.length_b   1.000
_cell.length_c   1.000
_cell.angle_alpha   90.00
_cell.angle_beta   90.00
_cell.angle_gamma   90.00
#
_symmetry.space_group_name_H-M   'P 1'
#
loop_
_entity.id
_entity.type
_entity.pdbx_description
1 polymer ?
#
loop_
_entity_poly.entity_id
_entity_poly.type
_entity_poly.pdbx_seq_one_letter_code
_entity_poly.pdbx_strand_id
1 'polypeptide(L)' 'MFQPASAPELNPIERLWQALKKPLKNQLFSSLQALRERIQEIFDQLTFDQVISVSSYNFILEALFYAASY' A
#
# COMPACT_ATOMS: atom_id res chain seq x y z
N MET A 1 0.12 15.67 -5.98
CA MET A 1 -0.67 15.22 -4.80
C MET A 1 -0.08 15.86 -3.56
N PHE A 2 -0.90 16.56 -2.76
CA PHE A 2 -0.50 17.06 -1.45
C PHE A 2 -0.90 16.03 -0.39
N GLN A 3 0.05 15.56 0.41
CA GLN A 3 -0.20 14.61 1.50
C GLN A 3 0.07 15.32 2.83
N PRO A 4 -0.97 15.59 3.65
CA PRO A 4 -0.77 16.27 4.92
C PRO A 4 0.01 15.38 5.89
N ALA A 5 0.93 15.99 6.65
CA ALA A 5 1.96 15.31 7.44
C ALA A 5 1.43 14.38 8.55
N SER A 6 0.14 14.48 8.90
CA SER A 6 -0.47 13.72 10.01
C SER A 6 -1.76 12.97 9.61
N ALA A 7 -2.01 12.77 8.31
CA ALA A 7 -3.20 12.05 7.84
C ALA A 7 -2.80 10.81 7.01
N PRO A 8 -2.21 9.78 7.63
CA PRO A 8 -1.81 8.55 6.94
C PRO A 8 -2.98 7.84 6.24
N GLU A 9 -4.21 8.03 6.71
CA GLU A 9 -5.44 7.51 6.11
C GLU A 9 -5.72 8.07 4.70
N LEU A 10 -5.17 9.25 4.39
CA LEU A 10 -5.30 9.90 3.08
C LEU A 10 -4.21 9.45 2.10
N ASN A 11 -3.19 8.74 2.56
CA ASN A 11 -2.10 8.25 1.73
C ASN A 11 -2.34 6.79 1.31
N PRO A 12 -2.66 6.49 0.03
CA PRO A 12 -2.94 5.13 -0.41
C PRO A 12 -1.79 4.15 -0.14
N ILE A 13 -0.53 4.63 -0.16
CA ILE A 13 0.63 3.76 0.07
C ILE A 13 0.69 3.22 1.50
N GLU A 14 0.21 3.98 2.50
CA GLU A 14 0.16 3.54 3.89
C GLU A 14 -0.77 2.33 4.05
N ARG A 15 -1.86 2.28 3.28
CA ARG A 15 -2.79 1.15 3.27
C ARG A 15 -2.19 -0.08 2.63
N LEU A 16 -1.46 0.08 1.52
CA LEU A 16 -0.71 -1.01 0.93
C LEU A 16 0.31 -1.56 1.94
N TRP A 17 1.03 -0.69 2.65
CA TRP A 17 1.95 -1.10 3.71
C TRP A 17 1.26 -1.85 4.85
N GLN A 18 0.07 -1.43 5.27
CA GLN A 18 -0.71 -2.17 6.28
C GLN A 18 -1.09 -3.57 5.77
N ALA A 19 -1.45 -3.71 4.50
CA ALA A 19 -1.73 -5.02 3.90
C ALA A 19 -0.48 -5.90 3.84
N LEU A 20 0.66 -5.33 3.40
CA LEU A 20 1.96 -6.02 3.31
C LEU A 20 2.50 -6.47 4.67
N LYS A 21 2.23 -5.71 5.74
CA LYS A 21 2.68 -6.05 7.11
C LYS A 21 1.92 -7.23 7.72
N LYS A 22 0.69 -7.53 7.27
CA LYS A 22 -0.11 -8.66 7.79
C LYS A 22 0.60 -10.02 7.63
N PRO A 23 1.05 -10.43 6.43
CA PRO A 23 1.75 -11.71 6.24
C PRO A 23 3.14 -11.75 6.91
N LEU A 24 3.74 -10.58 7.18
CA LEU A 24 5.03 -10.47 7.87
C LEU A 24 4.89 -10.49 9.41
N LYS A 25 3.66 -10.36 9.94
CA LYS A 25 3.42 -10.32 11.38
C LYS A 25 3.86 -11.62 12.04
N ASN A 26 4.63 -11.51 13.13
CA ASN A 26 5.19 -12.63 13.89
C ASN A 26 6.20 -13.50 13.12
N GLN A 27 6.76 -13.03 12.00
CA GLN A 27 7.87 -13.70 11.33
C GLN A 27 9.21 -13.14 11.84
N LEU A 28 10.13 -14.04 12.19
CA LEU A 28 11.51 -13.69 12.52
C LEU A 28 12.42 -14.09 11.35
N PHE A 29 13.16 -13.14 10.83
CA PHE A 29 14.07 -13.36 9.70
C PHE A 29 15.51 -13.44 10.22
N SER A 30 16.26 -14.42 9.73
CA SER A 30 17.68 -14.62 10.09
C SER A 30 18.61 -13.60 9.46
N SER A 31 18.16 -12.87 8.43
CA SER A 31 18.93 -11.82 7.76
C SER A 31 18.02 -10.80 7.06
N LEU A 32 18.57 -9.64 6.72
CA LEU A 32 17.89 -8.66 5.87
C LEU A 32 17.60 -9.21 4.47
N GLN A 33 18.43 -10.12 3.97
CA GLN A 33 18.22 -10.75 2.66
C GLN A 33 16.96 -11.61 2.66
N ALA A 34 16.76 -12.43 3.70
CA ALA A 34 15.56 -13.24 3.86
C ALA A 34 14.28 -12.39 3.97
N LEU A 35 14.36 -11.22 4.62
CA LEU A 35 13.25 -10.26 4.65
C LEU A 35 12.95 -9.70 3.25
N ARG A 36 13.98 -9.31 2.49
CA ARG A 36 13.81 -8.77 1.13
C ARG A 36 13.19 -9.79 0.18
N GLU A 37 13.66 -11.04 0.23
CA GLU A 37 13.09 -12.15 -0.55
C GLU A 37 11.63 -12.37 -0.19
N ARG A 38 11.31 -12.41 1.11
CA ARG A 38 9.92 -12.58 1.55
C ARG A 38 9.02 -11.45 1.08
N ILE A 39 9.52 -10.21 1.10
CA ILE A 39 8.78 -9.05 0.58
C ILE A 39 8.56 -9.20 -0.93
N GLN A 40 9.59 -9.61 -1.69
CA GLN A 40 9.47 -9.84 -3.13
C GLN A 40 8.41 -10.89 -3.46
N GLU A 41 8.38 -12.02 -2.75
CA GLU A 41 7.35 -13.05 -2.93
C GLU A 41 5.94 -12.52 -2.70
N ILE A 42 5.75 -11.65 -1.70
CA ILE A 42 4.45 -11.03 -1.43
C ILE A 42 4.06 -10.09 -2.58
N PHE A 43 5.01 -9.33 -3.14
CA PHE A 43 4.78 -8.50 -4.31
C PHE A 43 4.44 -9.32 -5.56
N ASP A 44 5.09 -10.47 -5.77
CA ASP A 44 4.82 -11.34 -6.91
C ASP A 44 3.42 -11.99 -6.83
N GLN A 45 2.85 -12.12 -5.62
CA GLN A 45 1.50 -12.62 -5.39
C GLN A 45 0.42 -11.53 -5.40
N LEU A 46 0.81 -10.25 -5.38
CA LEU A 46 -0.12 -9.13 -5.41
C LEU A 46 -0.74 -8.99 -6.80
N THR A 47 -2.07 -9.05 -6.86
CA THR A 47 -2.82 -8.82 -8.09
C THR A 47 -3.21 -7.35 -8.23
N PHE A 48 -3.42 -6.91 -9.47
CA PHE A 48 -3.92 -5.56 -9.74
C PHE A 48 -5.23 -5.27 -9.01
N ASP A 49 -6.17 -6.22 -8.99
CA ASP A 49 -7.43 -6.10 -8.24
C ASP A 49 -7.22 -5.88 -6.74
N GLN A 50 -6.25 -6.56 -6.12
CA GLN A 50 -5.93 -6.35 -4.71
C GLN A 50 -5.30 -4.99 -4.47
N VAL A 51 -4.38 -4.56 -5.34
CA VAL A 51 -3.76 -3.23 -5.24
C VAL A 51 -4.82 -2.14 -5.36
N ILE A 52 -5.71 -2.24 -6.36
CA ILE A 52 -6.83 -1.33 -6.55
C ILE A 52 -7.72 -1.38 -5.31
N SER A 53 -8.25 -2.53 -4.91
CA SER A 53 -9.14 -2.67 -3.74
C SER A 53 -8.57 -2.07 -2.45
N VAL A 54 -7.26 -2.15 -2.22
CA VAL A 54 -6.62 -1.63 -1.01
C VAL A 54 -6.36 -0.12 -1.10
N SER A 55 -6.19 0.43 -2.31
CA SER A 55 -5.79 1.83 -2.54
C SER A 55 -6.91 2.74 -3.06
N SER A 56 -8.00 2.19 -3.61
CA SER A 56 -9.04 2.92 -4.33
C SER A 56 -10.23 3.29 -3.46
N TYR A 57 -10.05 4.27 -2.56
CA TYR A 57 -11.21 4.89 -1.90
C TYR A 57 -11.91 5.85 -2.85
N ASN A 58 -13.24 5.84 -2.84
CA ASN A 58 -14.04 6.78 -3.64
C ASN A 58 -13.59 8.23 -3.41
N PHE A 59 -13.36 8.66 -2.16
CA PHE A 59 -12.90 10.03 -1.90
C PHE A 59 -11.53 10.37 -2.50
N ILE A 60 -10.61 9.40 -2.62
CA ILE A 60 -9.28 9.60 -3.24
C ILE A 60 -9.45 9.69 -4.76
N LEU A 61 -10.26 8.81 -5.34
CA LEU A 61 -10.58 8.81 -6.76
C LEU A 61 -11.33 10.08 -7.17
N GLU A 62 -12.33 10.50 -6.39
CA GLU A 62 -13.09 11.73 -6.60
C GLU A 62 -12.19 12.97 -6.51
N ALA A 63 -11.32 13.05 -5.51
CA ALA A 63 -10.34 14.14 -5.42
C ALA A 63 -9.36 14.15 -6.60
N LEU A 64 -8.92 12.97 -7.07
CA LEU A 64 -8.05 12.85 -8.24
C LEU A 64 -8.75 13.27 -9.53
N PHE A 65 -9.97 12.79 -9.77
CA PHE A 65 -10.75 13.16 -10.95
C PHE A 65 -11.12 14.64 -10.93
N TYR A 66 -11.47 15.19 -9.77
CA TYR A 66 -11.68 16.63 -9.62
C TYR A 66 -10.42 17.41 -9.97
N ALA A 67 -9.26 17.06 -9.41
CA ALA A 67 -8.00 17.75 -9.67
C ALA A 67 -7.51 17.62 -11.12
N ALA A 68 -7.84 16.52 -11.81
CA ALA A 68 -7.49 16.28 -13.21
C ALA A 68 -8.47 16.91 -14.21
N SER A 69 -9.62 17.42 -13.74
CA SER A 69 -10.63 18.09 -14.57
C SER A 69 -10.41 19.60 -14.68
N TYR A 70 -9.31 20.11 -14.10
CA TYR A 70 -8.78 21.47 -14.23
C TYR A 70 -7.41 21.43 -14.90
#